data_AF-A0A928DGR3-F1
#
_entry.id   AF-A0A928DGR3-F1
#
_cell.length_a   1.000
_cell.length_b   1.000
_cell.length_c   1.000
_cell.angle_alpha   90.00
_cell.angle_beta   90.00
_cell.angle_gamma   90.00
#
_symmetry.space_group_name_H-M   'P 1'
#
loop_
_entity.id
_entity.type
_entity.pdbx_description
1 polymer ?
#
loop_
_entity_poly.entity_id
_entity_poly.type
_entity_poly.pdbx_seq_one_letter_code
_entity_poly.pdbx_strand_id
1 'polypeptide(L)'
;MDIENHSTPSSDFLVSPMETMMQVGLGLSIGQQMARNISDYVFACNKQQMLRAPFIPPSESTEHLYFVAQKTTYIGPFPINEILRKMGDGTITTETLIWRKGLPSWIKLKDCSEISATFLPPPLPPQ
;
A
#
# COMPACT_ATOMS: atom_id res chain seq x y z
N MET A 1 11.26 25.17 51.58
CA MET A 1 10.86 23.91 50.91
C MET A 1 9.85 23.25 51.83
N ASP A 2 8.84 22.59 51.23
CA ASP A 2 7.75 21.83 51.87
C ASP A 2 6.60 22.73 52.39
N ILE A 3 5.29 22.57 52.06
CA ILE A 3 4.48 21.45 51.57
C ILE A 3 3.21 21.98 50.85
N GLU A 4 2.69 21.14 49.94
CA GLU A 4 1.45 21.19 49.18
C GLU A 4 0.15 21.41 49.99
N ASN A 5 -0.85 22.08 49.39
CA ASN A 5 -2.26 21.74 49.63
C ASN A 5 -3.13 22.15 48.43
N HIS A 6 -3.48 21.16 47.60
CA HIS A 6 -4.51 21.22 46.58
C HIS A 6 -5.89 20.97 47.21
N SER A 7 -6.87 21.85 46.96
CA SER A 7 -8.30 21.56 47.19
C SER A 7 -9.19 22.46 46.33
N THR A 8 -9.83 21.88 45.30
CA THR A 8 -11.31 21.72 45.17
C THR A 8 -11.69 21.36 43.72
N PRO A 9 -12.52 20.31 43.50
CA PRO A 9 -13.23 20.08 42.24
C PRO A 9 -14.65 20.67 42.29
N SER A 10 -15.00 21.55 41.34
CA SER A 10 -16.37 22.07 41.19
C SER A 10 -17.05 21.42 39.99
N SER A 11 -18.19 20.82 40.30
CA SER A 11 -19.10 20.03 39.49
C SER A 11 -20.01 20.90 38.60
N ASP A 12 -19.75 20.90 37.29
CA ASP A 12 -20.67 21.42 36.26
C ASP A 12 -21.41 20.25 35.59
N PHE A 13 -22.45 19.75 36.24
CA PHE A 13 -23.29 18.67 35.69
C PHE A 13 -24.76 18.87 36.08
N LEU A 14 -25.47 19.76 35.39
CA LEU A 14 -26.95 19.78 35.38
C LEU A 14 -27.46 20.25 34.01
N VAL A 15 -27.73 19.29 33.11
CA VAL A 15 -28.55 19.51 31.90
C VAL A 15 -29.71 18.51 31.97
N SER A 16 -30.95 19.02 32.02
CA SER A 16 -32.16 18.25 32.33
C SER A 16 -32.69 17.45 31.13
N PRO A 17 -33.19 16.21 31.32
CA PRO A 17 -33.67 15.30 30.26
C PRO A 17 -35.08 15.60 29.72
N MET A 18 -35.73 16.69 30.17
CA MET A 18 -37.11 17.03 29.75
C MET A 18 -37.16 17.82 28.43
N GLU A 19 -36.04 18.38 27.94
CA GLU A 19 -35.97 19.01 26.61
C GLU A 19 -35.88 18.00 25.46
N THR A 20 -35.29 16.82 25.68
CA THR A 20 -35.07 15.81 24.63
C THR A 20 -36.37 15.25 24.05
N MET A 21 -37.48 15.26 24.81
CA MET A 21 -38.73 14.64 24.36
C MET A 21 -39.56 15.52 23.42
N MET A 22 -39.46 16.85 23.49
CA MET A 22 -40.16 17.74 22.55
C MET A 22 -39.51 17.78 21.17
N GLN A 23 -38.20 17.51 21.07
CA GLN A 23 -37.48 17.54 19.80
C GLN A 23 -37.73 16.28 18.93
N VAL A 24 -37.97 15.13 19.54
CA VAL A 24 -38.25 13.88 18.80
C VAL A 24 -39.59 13.94 18.05
N GLY A 25 -40.59 14.67 18.58
CA GLY A 25 -41.92 14.79 17.97
C GLY A 25 -41.98 15.54 16.64
N LEU A 26 -41.04 16.44 16.38
CA LEU A 26 -40.95 17.19 15.12
C LEU A 26 -40.04 16.51 14.08
N GLY A 27 -39.13 15.62 14.52
CA GLY A 27 -38.20 14.91 13.64
C GLY A 27 -38.82 13.72 12.88
N LEU A 28 -39.84 13.06 13.45
CA LEU A 28 -40.46 11.87 12.85
C LEU A 28 -41.33 12.20 11.61
N SER A 29 -41.96 13.38 11.58
CA SER A 29 -42.88 13.80 10.51
C SER A 29 -42.17 14.13 9.19
N ILE A 30 -40.96 14.70 9.28
CA ILE A 30 -40.08 14.94 8.13
C ILE A 30 -39.36 13.64 7.74
N GLY A 31 -39.13 12.74 8.71
CA GLY A 31 -38.52 11.44 8.50
C GLY A 31 -39.24 10.55 7.48
N GLN A 32 -40.57 10.57 7.39
CA GLN A 32 -41.30 9.71 6.43
C GLN A 32 -41.18 10.18 4.97
N GLN A 33 -41.16 11.48 4.70
CA GLN A 33 -41.00 12.01 3.33
C GLN A 33 -39.55 11.92 2.84
N MET A 34 -38.59 12.10 3.74
CA MET A 34 -37.18 11.87 3.43
C MET A 34 -36.87 10.37 3.30
N ALA A 35 -37.46 9.48 4.10
CA ALA A 35 -37.25 8.04 4.01
C ALA A 35 -37.69 7.42 2.68
N ARG A 36 -38.72 7.95 2.02
CA ARG A 36 -39.08 7.51 0.66
C ARG A 36 -38.01 7.88 -0.37
N ASN A 37 -37.58 9.13 -0.39
CA ASN A 37 -36.52 9.60 -1.32
C ASN A 37 -35.15 8.99 -1.01
N ILE A 38 -34.85 8.72 0.26
CA ILE A 38 -33.64 8.04 0.71
C ILE A 38 -33.69 6.55 0.36
N SER A 39 -34.85 5.87 0.42
CA SER A 39 -34.93 4.46 0.01
C SER A 39 -34.55 4.26 -1.45
N ASP A 40 -34.99 5.16 -2.34
CA ASP A 40 -34.61 5.14 -3.76
C ASP A 40 -33.11 5.43 -3.94
N TYR A 41 -32.57 6.43 -3.22
CA TYR A 41 -31.13 6.76 -3.27
C TYR A 41 -30.23 5.68 -2.66
N VAL A 42 -30.65 5.03 -1.57
CA VAL A 42 -29.89 3.97 -0.89
C VAL A 42 -29.93 2.68 -1.71
N PHE A 43 -31.05 2.34 -2.35
CA PHE A 43 -31.11 1.18 -3.25
C PHE A 43 -30.28 1.40 -4.53
N ALA A 44 -30.24 2.64 -5.06
CA ALA A 44 -29.35 3.01 -6.16
C ALA A 44 -27.85 2.96 -5.77
N CYS A 45 -27.50 3.39 -4.56
CA CYS A 45 -26.12 3.32 -4.04
C CYS A 45 -25.69 1.88 -3.70
N ASN A 46 -26.63 1.03 -3.25
CA ASN A 46 -26.34 -0.36 -2.89
C ASN A 46 -26.01 -1.23 -4.13
N LYS A 47 -26.63 -0.94 -5.29
CA LYS A 47 -26.33 -1.65 -6.55
C LYS A 47 -25.00 -1.24 -7.19
N GLN A 48 -24.39 -0.13 -6.75
CA GLN A 48 -23.07 0.33 -7.20
C GLN A 48 -21.93 0.01 -6.22
N GLN A 49 -22.23 -0.57 -5.05
CA GLN A 49 -21.22 -0.97 -4.06
C GLN A 49 -20.77 -2.44 -4.12
N MET A 50 -21.10 -3.16 -5.20
CA MET A 50 -20.50 -4.47 -5.53
C MET A 50 -19.27 -4.38 -6.46
N LEU A 51 -18.63 -3.21 -6.58
CA LEU A 51 -17.32 -3.04 -7.20
C LEU A 51 -16.36 -2.21 -6.34
N ARG A 52 -16.55 -2.22 -5.01
CA ARG A 52 -15.47 -1.80 -4.12
C ARG A 52 -14.44 -2.92 -4.10
N ALA A 53 -13.55 -2.90 -5.08
CA ALA A 53 -12.33 -3.69 -5.05
C ALA A 53 -11.73 -3.54 -3.65
N PRO A 54 -11.29 -4.65 -3.01
CA PRO A 54 -10.57 -4.52 -1.76
C PRO A 54 -9.47 -3.48 -1.95
N PHE A 55 -9.33 -2.56 -1.00
CA PHE A 55 -8.10 -1.77 -0.87
C PHE A 55 -7.02 -2.79 -0.54
N ILE A 56 -6.44 -3.37 -1.58
CA ILE A 56 -5.22 -4.16 -1.48
C ILE A 56 -4.19 -3.10 -1.10
N PRO A 57 -3.64 -3.11 0.13
CA PRO A 57 -2.49 -2.25 0.41
C PRO A 57 -1.49 -2.50 -0.72
N PRO A 58 -0.85 -1.46 -1.30
CA PRO A 58 0.08 -1.67 -2.40
C PRO A 58 1.03 -2.77 -1.94
N SER A 59 0.93 -3.93 -2.59
CA SER A 59 1.77 -5.08 -2.28
C SER A 59 3.16 -4.51 -2.36
N GLU A 60 3.86 -4.44 -1.22
CA GLU A 60 5.28 -4.11 -1.16
C GLU A 60 5.98 -5.23 -1.92
N SER A 61 5.89 -5.14 -3.24
CA SER A 61 6.64 -5.92 -4.18
C SER A 61 8.04 -5.51 -3.83
N THR A 62 8.70 -6.35 -3.05
CA THR A 62 10.10 -6.22 -2.72
C THR A 62 10.83 -6.53 -4.02
N GLU A 63 10.66 -5.64 -5.00
CA GLU A 63 11.38 -5.70 -6.24
C GLU A 63 12.84 -5.52 -5.85
N HIS A 64 13.61 -6.59 -6.05
CA HIS A 64 15.04 -6.52 -5.84
C HIS A 64 15.59 -5.45 -6.77
N LEU A 65 16.13 -4.41 -6.15
CA LEU A 65 16.80 -3.32 -6.82
C LEU A 65 18.28 -3.65 -6.92
N TYR A 66 18.80 -3.59 -8.15
CA TYR A 66 20.18 -3.94 -8.49
C TYR A 66 20.98 -2.71 -8.88
N PHE A 67 22.20 -2.64 -8.39
CA PHE A 67 23.21 -1.70 -8.83
C PHE A 67 24.17 -2.44 -9.77
N VAL A 68 24.62 -1.76 -10.81
CA VAL A 68 25.51 -2.31 -11.83
C VAL A 68 26.81 -1.54 -11.82
N ALA A 69 27.93 -2.25 -11.71
CA ALA A 69 29.25 -1.65 -11.87
C ALA A 69 29.48 -1.26 -13.33
N GLN A 70 29.80 0.00 -13.57
CA GLN A 70 30.14 0.54 -14.88
C GLN A 70 31.51 1.23 -14.80
N LYS A 71 32.53 0.59 -15.38
CA LYS A 71 33.92 1.07 -15.39
C LYS A 71 34.43 1.36 -13.96
N THR A 72 34.43 2.63 -13.56
CA THR A 72 34.92 3.14 -12.26
C THR A 72 33.81 3.60 -11.32
N THR A 73 32.55 3.51 -11.74
CA THR A 73 31.38 3.90 -10.96
C THR A 73 30.36 2.76 -10.92
N TYR A 74 29.27 2.97 -10.20
CA TYR A 74 28.09 2.12 -10.27
C TYR A 74 26.87 2.96 -10.66
N ILE A 75 25.92 2.32 -11.32
CA ILE A 75 24.66 2.93 -11.75
C ILE A 75 23.50 2.12 -11.16
N GLY A 76 22.42 2.80 -10.77
CA GLY A 76 21.24 2.18 -10.17
C GLY A 76 20.68 3.01 -9.03
N PRO A 77 19.64 2.52 -8.33
CA PRO A 77 19.06 1.17 -8.40
C PRO A 77 18.17 0.92 -9.63
N PHE A 78 18.31 -0.25 -10.26
CA PHE A 78 17.50 -0.69 -11.38
C PHE A 78 16.71 -1.97 -11.05
N PRO A 79 15.47 -2.10 -11.53
CA PRO A 79 14.73 -3.36 -11.41
C PRO A 79 15.31 -4.42 -12.35
N ILE A 80 15.06 -5.70 -12.05
CA ILE A 80 15.53 -6.84 -12.86
C ILE A 80 15.20 -6.70 -14.35
N ASN A 81 14.01 -6.22 -14.69
CA ASN A 81 13.58 -5.99 -16.07
C ASN A 81 14.51 -5.03 -16.82
N GLU A 82 15.01 -4.00 -16.14
CA GLU A 82 15.92 -3.04 -16.75
C GLU A 82 17.33 -3.63 -16.94
N ILE A 83 17.79 -4.46 -16.01
CA ILE A 83 19.03 -5.23 -16.15
C ILE A 83 18.96 -6.12 -17.40
N LEU A 84 17.86 -6.85 -17.58
CA LEU A 84 17.64 -7.71 -18.75
C LEU A 84 17.64 -6.91 -20.07
N ARG A 85 16.98 -5.73 -20.10
CA ARG A 85 17.02 -4.85 -21.28
C ARG A 85 18.42 -4.37 -21.61
N LYS A 86 19.18 -3.89 -20.61
CA LYS A 86 20.55 -3.42 -20.79
C LYS A 86 21.48 -4.53 -21.25
N MET A 87 21.23 -5.77 -20.83
CA MET A 87 21.95 -6.92 -21.35
C MET A 87 21.59 -7.21 -22.81
N GLY A 88 20.31 -7.22 -23.16
CA GLY A 88 19.85 -7.50 -24.53
C GLY A 88 20.40 -6.49 -25.55
N ASP A 89 20.58 -5.24 -25.14
CA ASP A 89 21.20 -4.18 -25.93
C ASP A 89 22.74 -4.25 -25.95
N GLY A 90 23.36 -5.08 -25.11
CA GLY A 90 24.82 -5.20 -25.00
C GLY A 90 25.49 -4.10 -24.17
N THR A 91 24.71 -3.22 -23.52
CA THR A 91 25.21 -2.19 -22.60
C THR A 91 25.92 -2.80 -21.38
N ILE A 92 25.48 -3.98 -20.93
CA ILE A 92 26.10 -4.76 -19.85
C ILE A 92 26.20 -6.22 -20.28
N THR A 93 27.14 -6.98 -19.70
CA THR A 93 27.38 -8.38 -20.04
C THR A 93 27.17 -9.28 -18.83
N THR A 94 27.15 -10.60 -19.07
CA THR A 94 27.10 -11.62 -18.00
C THR A 94 28.28 -11.55 -17.03
N GLU A 95 29.37 -10.88 -17.42
CA GLU A 95 30.55 -10.66 -16.60
C GLU A 95 30.50 -9.37 -15.78
N THR A 96 29.53 -8.49 -16.06
CA THR A 96 29.35 -7.24 -15.32
C THR A 96 29.04 -7.54 -13.86
N LEU A 97 29.69 -6.81 -12.95
CA LEU A 97 29.45 -6.93 -11.52
C LEU A 97 28.15 -6.21 -11.15
N ILE A 98 27.31 -6.87 -10.37
CA ILE A 98 26.08 -6.34 -9.83
C ILE A 98 26.03 -6.52 -8.32
N TRP A 99 25.28 -5.66 -7.66
CA TRP A 99 25.03 -5.76 -6.22
C TRP A 99 23.57 -5.44 -5.94
N ARG A 100 22.97 -6.12 -4.97
CA ARG A 100 21.64 -5.79 -4.47
C ARG A 100 21.64 -5.83 -2.95
N LYS A 101 20.67 -5.14 -2.36
CA LYS A 101 20.44 -5.20 -0.91
C LYS A 101 20.30 -6.67 -0.48
N GLY A 102 21.07 -7.05 0.53
CA GLY A 102 21.11 -8.42 1.06
C GLY A 102 22.24 -9.30 0.49
N LEU A 103 23.03 -8.85 -0.49
CA LEU A 103 24.24 -9.55 -0.91
C LEU A 103 25.47 -9.10 -0.09
N PRO A 104 26.36 -10.04 0.28
CA PRO A 104 27.57 -9.74 1.05
C PRO A 104 28.61 -8.94 0.26
N SER A 105 28.62 -9.08 -1.07
CA SER A 105 29.59 -8.45 -1.97
C SER A 105 29.02 -8.32 -3.38
N TRP A 106 29.71 -7.57 -4.24
CA TRP A 106 29.42 -7.50 -5.68
C TRP A 106 29.66 -8.87 -6.32
N ILE A 107 28.66 -9.37 -7.04
CA ILE A 107 28.72 -10.66 -7.74
C ILE A 107 28.63 -10.44 -9.23
N LYS A 108 29.12 -11.38 -10.04
CA LYS A 108 28.91 -11.31 -11.49
C LYS A 108 27.44 -11.54 -11.79
N LEU A 109 26.94 -10.88 -12.82
CA LEU A 109 25.54 -10.99 -13.23
C LEU A 109 25.13 -12.44 -13.53
N LYS A 110 26.01 -13.24 -14.17
CA LYS A 110 25.80 -14.68 -14.39
C LYS A 110 25.66 -15.53 -13.12
N ASP A 111 26.21 -15.06 -12.01
CA ASP A 111 26.19 -15.74 -10.71
C ASP A 111 24.90 -15.46 -9.94
N CYS A 112 24.14 -14.45 -10.38
CA CYS A 112 22.87 -14.11 -9.77
C CYS A 112 21.77 -15.06 -10.26
N SER A 113 21.37 -16.00 -9.40
CA SER A 113 20.42 -17.06 -9.75
C SER A 113 19.08 -16.56 -10.29
N GLU A 114 18.61 -15.38 -9.81
CA GLU A 114 17.37 -14.75 -10.30
C GLU A 114 17.45 -14.37 -11.78
N ILE A 115 18.63 -13.95 -12.23
CA ILE A 115 18.88 -13.53 -13.60
C ILE A 115 19.25 -14.75 -14.45
N SER A 116 20.06 -15.66 -13.89
CA SER A 116 20.51 -16.86 -14.59
C SER A 116 19.35 -17.76 -15.04
N ALA A 117 18.29 -17.85 -14.23
CA ALA A 117 17.08 -18.60 -14.56
C ALA A 117 16.34 -18.05 -15.79
N THR A 118 16.48 -16.76 -16.09
CA THR A 118 15.86 -16.14 -17.29
C THR A 118 16.60 -16.50 -18.58
N PHE A 119 17.88 -16.93 -18.50
CA PHE A 119 18.68 -17.30 -19.68
C PHE A 119 18.46 -18.73 -20.16
N LEU A 120 17.79 -19.58 -19.37
CA LEU A 120 17.57 -20.97 -19.77
C LEU A 120 16.39 -21.03 -20.75
N PRO A 121 16.61 -21.43 -22.02
CA PRO A 121 15.48 -21.74 -22.89
C PRO A 121 14.64 -22.85 -22.24
N PRO A 122 13.30 -22.78 -22.30
CA PRO A 122 12.46 -23.86 -21.78
C PRO A 122 12.90 -25.18 -22.43
N PRO A 123 12.97 -26.28 -21.65
CA PRO A 123 13.35 -27.57 -22.20
C PRO A 123 12.41 -27.92 -23.36
N LEU A 124 13.00 -28.36 -24.47
CA LEU A 124 12.27 -28.82 -25.65
C LEU A 124 11.25 -29.88 -25.21
N PRO A 125 9.98 -29.79 -25.66
CA PRO A 125 8.99 -30.80 -25.31
C PRO A 125 9.50 -32.18 -25.75
N PRO A 126 9.33 -33.22 -24.91
CA PRO A 126 9.66 -34.58 -25.33
C PRO A 126 8.85 -34.92 -26.59
N GLN A 127 9.54 -35.40 -27.64
CA GLN A 127 8.91 -35.97 -28.83
C GLN A 127 8.36 -37.36 -28.53
#